data_AF-A0A3N8LM84-F1
#
_entry.id   AF-A0A3N8LM84-F1
#
_cell.length_a   1.000
_cell.length_b   1.000
_cell.length_c   1.000
_cell.angle_alpha   90.00
_cell.angle_beta   90.00
_cell.angle_gamma   90.00
#
_symmetry.space_group_name_H-M   'P 1'
#
loop_
_entity.id
_entity.type
_entity.pdbx_description
1 polymer ?
#
loop_
_entity_poly.entity_id
_entity_poly.type
_entity_poly.pdbx_seq_one_letter_code
_entity_poly.pdbx_strand_id
1 'polypeptide(L)'
;MSVFAVNGVRIDPRTGRVTHVRWGQVNAAGHAWVAAPREAPVAEVVRAVVGGDDVNVIFDASGNHAVGPKLKRVVYRDATEGIELDVDATREARTLRDLPQI
;
A
#
# COMPACT_ATOMS: atom_id res chain seq x y z
N MET A 1 -14.17 -8.02 -6.29
CA MET A 1 -12.72 -8.15 -6.03
C MET A 1 -11.98 -7.42 -7.12
N SER A 2 -11.44 -6.26 -6.75
CA SER A 2 -10.59 -5.42 -7.60
C SER A 2 -9.16 -5.48 -7.10
N VAL A 3 -8.22 -5.12 -7.97
CA VAL A 3 -6.79 -5.05 -7.61
C VAL A 3 -6.39 -3.59 -7.53
N PHE A 4 -5.83 -3.19 -6.40
CA PHE A 4 -5.28 -1.88 -6.14
C PHE A 4 -3.78 -1.97 -5.91
N ALA A 5 -3.09 -0.85 -6.12
CA ALA A 5 -1.69 -0.72 -5.78
C ALA A 5 -1.41 0.58 -5.04
N VAL A 6 -0.43 0.55 -4.14
CA VAL A 6 0.16 1.70 -3.45
C VAL A 6 1.57 1.92 -3.98
N ASN A 7 1.91 3.16 -4.37
CA ASN A 7 3.25 3.53 -4.85
C ASN A 7 3.82 4.78 -4.17
N GLY A 8 3.30 5.10 -2.99
CA GLY A 8 3.75 6.24 -2.20
C GLY A 8 3.00 6.29 -0.88
N VAL A 9 3.65 6.77 0.17
CA VAL A 9 3.06 6.87 1.50
C VAL A 9 3.45 8.17 2.16
N ARG A 10 2.57 8.69 3.01
CA ARG A 10 2.89 9.78 3.93
C ARG A 10 3.02 9.21 5.33
N ILE A 11 4.21 9.31 5.89
CA ILE A 11 4.49 8.83 7.24
C ILE A 11 4.50 10.02 8.19
N ASP A 12 3.70 9.93 9.25
CA ASP A 12 3.74 10.90 10.34
C ASP A 12 5.10 10.78 11.06
N PRO A 13 5.92 11.84 11.09
CA PRO A 13 7.26 11.78 11.68
C PRO A 13 7.26 11.62 13.21
N ARG A 14 6.15 11.94 13.89
CA ARG A 14 6.01 11.81 15.34
C ARG A 14 5.61 10.41 15.76
N THR A 15 4.69 9.79 15.01
CA THR A 15 4.15 8.46 15.36
C THR A 15 4.78 7.33 14.56
N GLY A 16 5.46 7.64 13.45
CA GLY A 16 6.04 6.68 12.53
C GLY A 16 5.01 5.90 11.72
N ARG A 17 3.73 6.34 11.72
CA ARG A 17 2.60 5.65 11.08
C ARG A 17 2.28 6.21 9.71
N VAL A 18 1.80 5.34 8.82
CA VAL A 18 1.25 5.76 7.52
C VAL A 18 -0.10 6.45 7.76
N THR A 19 -0.22 7.70 7.33
CA THR A 19 -1.47 8.47 7.43
C THR A 19 -2.20 8.53 6.10
N HIS A 20 -1.44 8.63 5.01
CA HIS A 20 -1.96 8.71 3.64
C HIS A 20 -1.15 7.81 2.72
N VAL A 21 -1.78 7.43 1.62
CA VAL A 21 -1.16 6.66 0.55
C VAL A 21 -1.40 7.35 -0.77
N ARG A 22 -0.51 7.14 -1.73
CA ARG A 22 -0.78 7.34 -3.15
C ARG A 22 -1.12 5.98 -3.74
N TRP A 23 -2.37 5.82 -4.17
CA TRP A 23 -2.91 4.53 -4.55
C TRP A 23 -3.96 4.64 -5.65
N GLY A 24 -4.27 3.52 -6.29
CA GLY A 24 -5.21 3.46 -7.39
C GLY A 24 -5.48 2.04 -7.87
N GLN A 25 -6.49 1.88 -8.72
CA GLN A 25 -6.82 0.59 -9.31
C GLN A 25 -5.80 0.22 -10.38
N VAL A 26 -5.41 -1.05 -10.40
CA VAL A 26 -4.52 -1.64 -11.41
C VAL A 26 -5.25 -2.76 -12.16
N ASN A 27 -4.69 -3.16 -13.30
CA ASN A 27 -5.15 -4.33 -14.03
C ASN A 27 -5.04 -5.60 -13.16
N ALA A 28 -5.71 -6.69 -13.58
CA ALA A 28 -5.73 -7.93 -12.79
C ALA A 28 -4.33 -8.53 -12.54
N ALA A 29 -3.36 -8.23 -13.41
CA ALA A 29 -1.98 -8.67 -13.26
C ALA A 29 -1.13 -7.73 -12.36
N GLY A 30 -1.70 -6.64 -11.84
CA GLY A 30 -1.08 -5.79 -10.82
C GLY A 30 -0.01 -4.80 -11.31
N HIS A 31 0.21 -4.68 -12.61
CA HIS A 31 1.40 -4.02 -13.18
C HIS A 31 1.09 -2.78 -14.03
N ALA A 32 -0.20 -2.49 -14.29
CA ALA A 32 -0.60 -1.30 -15.03
C ALA A 32 -1.78 -0.59 -14.35
N TRP A 33 -1.66 0.73 -14.18
CA TRP A 33 -2.70 1.58 -13.62
C TRP A 33 -3.91 1.68 -14.57
N VAL A 34 -5.11 1.46 -14.05
CA VAL A 34 -6.37 1.69 -14.79
C VAL A 34 -6.70 3.18 -14.85
N ALA A 35 -6.31 3.92 -13.81
CA ALA A 35 -6.39 5.37 -13.71
C ALA A 35 -5.18 5.90 -12.93
N ALA A 36 -4.85 7.18 -13.11
CA ALA A 36 -3.76 7.80 -12.36
C ALA A 36 -3.98 7.62 -10.84
N PRO A 37 -2.94 7.19 -10.08
CA PRO A 37 -3.08 7.01 -8.65
C PRO A 37 -3.32 8.35 -7.96
N ARG A 38 -4.17 8.34 -6.93
CA ARG A 38 -4.53 9.52 -6.14
C ARG A 38 -4.04 9.37 -4.71
N GLU A 39 -3.89 10.51 -4.04
CA GLU A 39 -3.66 10.52 -2.59
C GLU A 39 -4.97 10.26 -1.85
N ALA A 40 -4.92 9.44 -0.80
CA ALA A 40 -6.06 9.17 0.05
C ALA A 40 -5.62 8.82 1.48
N PRO A 41 -6.49 8.98 2.49
CA PRO A 41 -6.24 8.49 3.84
C PRO A 41 -6.06 6.97 3.87
N VAL A 42 -5.22 6.48 4.78
CA VAL A 42 -4.97 5.03 4.96
C VAL A 42 -6.26 4.23 5.21
N ALA A 43 -7.28 4.86 5.80
CA ALA A 43 -8.60 4.27 6.05
C ALA A 43 -9.34 3.84 4.78
N GLU A 44 -9.06 4.43 3.61
CA GLU A 44 -9.61 3.94 2.33
C GLU A 44 -9.00 2.59 1.95
N VAL A 45 -7.69 2.43 2.14
CA VAL A 45 -7.00 1.17 1.85
C VAL A 45 -7.45 0.07 2.81
N VAL A 46 -7.56 0.39 4.10
CA VAL A 46 -8.07 -0.54 5.11
C VAL A 46 -9.45 -1.06 4.72
N ARG A 47 -10.36 -0.16 4.29
CA ARG A 47 -11.68 -0.55 3.82
C ARG A 47 -11.64 -1.47 2.60
N ALA A 48 -10.75 -1.22 1.64
CA ALA A 48 -10.58 -2.09 0.47
C ALA A 48 -10.10 -3.49 0.87
N VAL A 49 -9.06 -3.58 1.72
CA VAL A 49 -8.54 -4.87 2.22
C VAL A 49 -9.62 -5.64 2.98
N VAL A 50 -10.38 -4.98 3.86
CA VAL A 50 -11.48 -5.62 4.61
C VAL A 50 -12.64 -6.01 3.69
N GLY A 51 -12.86 -5.24 2.63
CA GLY A 51 -13.83 -5.55 1.57
C GLY A 51 -13.45 -6.74 0.69
N GLY A 52 -12.26 -7.32 0.89
CA GLY A 52 -11.74 -8.45 0.13
C GLY A 52 -11.07 -8.06 -1.19
N ASP A 53 -10.70 -6.79 -1.36
CA ASP A 53 -9.90 -6.36 -2.51
C ASP A 53 -8.41 -6.64 -2.27
N ASP A 54 -7.71 -6.96 -3.36
CA ASP A 54 -6.28 -7.21 -3.33
C ASP A 54 -5.54 -5.88 -3.46
N VAL A 55 -4.86 -5.47 -2.39
CA VAL A 55 -4.02 -4.26 -2.41
C VAL A 55 -2.56 -4.68 -2.35
N ASN A 56 -1.79 -4.34 -3.38
CA ASN A 56 -0.35 -4.62 -3.46
C ASN A 56 0.46 -3.34 -3.33
N VAL A 57 1.76 -3.48 -3.16
CA VAL A 57 2.71 -2.36 -3.29
C VAL A 57 3.35 -2.39 -4.67
N ILE A 58 3.61 -1.23 -5.27
CA ILE A 58 4.47 -1.11 -6.44
C ILE A 58 5.68 -0.29 -6.02
N PHE A 59 6.87 -0.91 -6.11
CA PHE A 59 8.13 -0.20 -5.95
C PHE A 59 8.56 0.32 -7.32
N ASP A 60 8.54 1.63 -7.47
CA ASP A 60 9.07 2.36 -8.62
C ASP A 60 10.61 2.43 -8.53
N ALA A 61 11.27 1.39 -9.05
CA ALA A 61 12.72 1.36 -9.20
C ALA A 61 13.10 1.60 -10.66
N SER A 62 13.60 2.81 -10.97
CA SER A 62 14.35 3.13 -12.20
C SER A 62 13.80 2.53 -13.50
N GLY A 63 12.50 2.71 -13.76
CA GLY A 63 11.85 2.28 -15.01
C GLY A 63 11.24 0.87 -15.01
N ASN A 64 11.39 0.10 -13.93
CA ASN A 64 10.70 -1.18 -13.73
C ASN A 64 9.72 -1.08 -12.54
N HIS A 65 8.43 -1.32 -12.80
CA HIS A 65 7.43 -1.50 -11.76
C HIS A 65 7.57 -2.91 -11.19
N ALA A 66 8.19 -3.04 -10.01
CA ALA A 66 8.17 -4.30 -9.28
C ALA A 66 6.90 -4.36 -8.42
N VAL A 67 6.02 -5.32 -8.71
CA VAL A 67 4.88 -5.62 -7.84
C VAL A 67 5.43 -6.28 -6.58
N GLY A 68 5.34 -5.54 -5.47
CA GLY A 68 5.71 -5.96 -4.13
C GLY A 68 4.61 -6.78 -3.44
N PRO A 69 4.79 -7.08 -2.14
CA PRO A 69 3.84 -7.88 -1.38
C PRO A 69 2.46 -7.23 -1.26
N LYS A 70 1.48 -8.07 -0.92
CA LYS A 70 0.14 -7.63 -0.53
C LYS A 70 0.20 -6.81 0.76
N LEU A 71 -0.76 -5.90 0.91
CA LEU A 71 -1.00 -5.17 2.14
C LEU A 71 -2.04 -5.87 2.98
N LYS A 72 -1.80 -5.90 4.29
CA LYS A 72 -2.76 -6.35 5.28
C LYS A 72 -3.15 -5.21 6.21
N ARG A 73 -4.37 -5.30 6.72
CA ARG A 73 -4.83 -4.44 7.81
C ARG A 73 -4.13 -4.86 9.10
N VAL A 74 -3.68 -3.86 9.86
CA VAL A 74 -3.24 -4.03 11.25
C VAL A 74 -4.02 -3.11 12.17
N VAL A 75 -4.19 -3.56 13.41
CA VAL A 75 -4.78 -2.74 14.49
C VAL A 75 -3.67 -2.45 15.49
N TYR A 76 -3.38 -1.17 15.70
CA TYR A 76 -2.38 -0.73 16.66
C TYR A 76 -2.91 -0.83 18.10
N ARG A 77 -2.01 -0.71 19.08
CA ARG A 77 -2.36 -0.81 20.51
C ARG A 77 -3.38 0.23 20.99
N ASP A 78 -3.47 1.36 20.32
CA ASP A 78 -4.44 2.44 20.61
C ASP A 78 -5.76 2.28 19.84
N ALA A 79 -6.03 1.08 19.32
CA ALA A 79 -7.20 0.73 18.51
C ALA A 79 -7.33 1.48 17.18
N THR A 80 -6.31 2.24 16.76
CA THR A 80 -6.28 2.80 15.42
C THR A 80 -5.89 1.74 14.39
N GLU A 81 -6.43 1.87 13.18
CA GLU A 81 -6.15 0.94 12.08
C GLU A 81 -5.06 1.49 11.16
N GLY A 82 -4.29 0.59 10.59
CA GLY A 82 -3.25 0.89 9.62
C GLY A 82 -3.06 -0.23 8.61
N ILE A 83 -1.99 -0.08 7.82
CA ILE A 83 -1.58 -1.06 6.83
C ILE A 83 -0.13 -1.47 7.07
N GLU A 84 0.17 -2.73 6.81
CA GLU A 84 1.52 -3.27 6.78
C GLU A 84 1.68 -4.18 5.57
N LEU A 85 2.93 -4.42 5.16
CA LEU A 85 3.21 -5.46 4.19
C LEU A 85 2.89 -6.82 4.80
N ASP A 86 2.27 -7.69 4.01
CA ASP A 86 2.09 -9.08 4.37
C ASP A 86 3.37 -9.86 4.08
N VAL A 87 4.36 -9.69 4.96
CA VAL A 87 5.74 -10.17 4.78
C VAL A 87 5.87 -11.70 4.84
N ASP A 88 4.83 -12.41 5.29
CA ASP A 88 4.80 -13.88 5.25
C ASP A 88 4.85 -14.43 3.81
N ALA A 89 4.54 -13.61 2.81
CA ALA A 89 4.49 -14.01 1.40
C ALA A 89 5.82 -13.86 0.62
N THR A 90 6.78 -13.05 1.09
CA THR A 90 8.00 -12.76 0.32
C THR A 90 9.16 -12.36 1.23
N ARG A 91 10.29 -13.05 1.08
CA ARG A 91 11.61 -12.76 1.69
C ARG A 91 12.21 -11.40 1.25
N GLU A 92 11.44 -10.33 1.22
CA GLU A 92 11.94 -8.99 0.91
C GLU A 92 12.16 -8.18 2.19
N ALA A 93 13.36 -7.60 2.31
CA ALA A 93 13.73 -6.67 3.37
C ALA A 93 13.10 -5.26 3.19
N ARG A 94 12.15 -5.11 2.26
CA ARG A 94 11.51 -3.82 1.95
C ARG A 94 10.31 -3.58 2.86
N THR A 95 10.08 -2.31 3.17
CA THR A 95 9.04 -1.81 4.06
C THR A 95 8.26 -0.69 3.36
N LEU A 96 7.10 -0.33 3.91
CA LEU A 96 6.36 0.85 3.44
C LEU A 96 7.18 2.15 3.50
N ARG A 97 8.24 2.20 4.31
CA ARG A 97 9.14 3.36 4.40
C ARG A 97 10.05 3.52 3.18
N ASP A 98 10.23 2.46 2.42
CA ASP A 98 11.05 2.47 1.20
C ASP A 98 10.27 3.01 -0.01
N LEU A 99 8.97 3.29 0.16
CA LEU A 99 8.17 3.95 -0.85
C LEU A 99 8.42 5.46 -0.86
N PRO A 100 8.23 6.10 -2.04
CA PRO A 100 8.27 7.56 -2.14
C PRO A 100 7.38 8.24 -1.09
N GLN A 101 7.93 9.24 -0.41
CA GLN A 101 7.16 10.11 0.49
C GLN A 101 6.33 11.12 -0.30
N ILE A 102 5.10 11.34 0.14
CA ILE A 102 4.11 12.26 -0.45
C ILE A 102 3.56 13.25 0.57
#